data_AF-B5M767-F1
#
_entry.id   AF-B5M767-F1
#
_cell.length_a   1.000
_cell.length_b   1.000
_cell.length_c   1.000
_cell.angle_alpha   90.00
_cell.angle_beta   90.00
_cell.angle_gamma   90.00
#
_symmetry.space_group_name_H-M   'P 1'
#
loop_
_entity.id
_entity.type
_entity.pdbx_description
1 polymer ?
#
loop_
_entity_poly.entity_id
_entity_poly.type
_entity_poly.pdbx_seq_one_letter_code
_entity_poly.pdbx_strand_id
1 'polypeptide(L)' 'MAASDTNTEDSLYPIAVLIDELRNEDVQLRLNSIKKLSTIALALGVERTRSELIPFLTDTI' A
#
# COMPACT_ATOMS: atom_id res chain seq x y z
N MET A 1 20.37 12.47 20.23
CA MET A 1 20.13 11.90 18.89
C MET A 1 18.67 11.45 18.84
N ALA A 2 17.97 11.82 17.77
CA ALA A 2 16.52 11.83 17.63
C ALA A 2 15.88 10.44 17.84
N ALA A 3 14.81 10.39 18.64
CA ALA A 3 13.97 9.22 18.83
C ALA A 3 12.52 9.65 18.57
N SER A 4 12.10 9.72 17.30
CA SER A 4 10.73 10.11 16.97
C SER A 4 10.27 9.80 15.53
N ASP A 5 10.72 8.72 14.86
CA ASP A 5 10.22 8.41 13.51
C ASP A 5 10.01 6.90 13.19
N THR A 6 10.11 5.99 14.16
CA THR A 6 10.04 4.53 13.90
C THR A 6 8.65 3.97 13.64
N ASN A 7 7.57 4.71 13.90
CA ASN A 7 6.19 4.20 13.72
C ASN A 7 5.67 4.40 12.29
N THR A 8 6.19 5.40 11.58
CA THR A 8 5.77 5.74 10.22
C THR A 8 6.41 4.80 9.20
N GLU A 9 7.68 4.44 9.40
CA GLU A 9 8.42 3.52 8.51
C GLU A 9 7.85 2.10 8.51
N ASP A 10 7.43 1.59 9.67
CA ASP A 10 6.78 0.27 9.78
C ASP A 10 5.41 0.24 9.09
N SER A 11 4.73 1.39 9.05
CA SER A 11 3.44 1.56 8.33
C SER A 11 3.61 1.76 6.81
N LEU A 12 4.81 2.10 6.34
CA LEU A 12 5.14 2.31 4.93
C LEU A 12 5.55 1.01 4.22
N TYR A 13 6.13 0.06 4.95
CA TYR A 13 6.58 -1.22 4.39
C TYR A 13 5.45 -2.06 3.74
N PRO A 14 4.24 -2.17 4.32
CA PRO A 14 3.13 -2.91 3.71
C PRO A 14 2.68 -2.32 2.38
N ILE A 15 2.79 -1.00 2.22
CA ILE A 15 2.41 -0.31 0.97
C ILE A 15 3.41 -0.56 -0.13
N ALA A 16 4.71 -0.45 0.18
CA ALA A 16 5.76 -0.73 -0.79
C ALA A 16 5.62 -2.15 -1.34
N VAL A 17 5.41 -3.13 -0.45
CA VAL A 17 5.18 -4.53 -0.84
C VAL A 17 3.94 -4.67 -1.73
N LEU A 18 2.83 -3.99 -1.42
CA LEU A 18 1.65 -4.10 -2.28
C LEU A 18 1.79 -3.41 -3.63
N ILE A 19 2.52 -2.31 -3.69
CA ILE A 19 2.81 -1.62 -4.94
C ILE A 19 3.64 -2.54 -5.84
N ASP A 20 4.67 -3.18 -5.28
CA ASP A 20 5.49 -4.16 -5.99
C ASP A 20 4.69 -5.40 -6.41
N GLU A 21 3.86 -5.96 -5.52
CA GLU A 21 3.03 -7.13 -5.84
C GLU A 21 1.92 -6.79 -6.88
N LEU A 22 1.36 -5.57 -6.88
CA LEU A 22 0.34 -5.14 -7.86
C LEU A 22 0.93 -4.90 -9.25
N ARG A 23 2.19 -4.49 -9.34
CA ARG A 23 2.94 -4.36 -10.60
C ARG A 23 3.51 -5.69 -11.09
N ASN A 24 3.33 -6.77 -10.33
CA ASN A 24 3.85 -8.08 -10.70
C ASN A 24 3.07 -8.70 -11.87
N GLU A 25 3.78 -9.43 -12.72
CA GLU A 25 3.24 -10.12 -13.90
C GLU A 25 2.42 -11.36 -13.52
N ASP A 26 2.63 -11.91 -12.31
CA ASP A 26 1.89 -13.04 -11.79
C ASP A 26 0.49 -12.62 -11.29
N VAL A 27 -0.53 -13.15 -11.95
CA VAL A 27 -1.94 -12.92 -11.64
C VAL A 27 -2.31 -13.33 -10.21
N GLN A 28 -1.68 -14.36 -9.65
CA GLN A 28 -1.95 -14.80 -8.27
C GLN A 28 -1.42 -13.79 -7.25
N LEU A 29 -0.24 -13.22 -7.47
CA LEU A 29 0.31 -12.16 -6.62
C LEU A 29 -0.58 -10.93 -6.69
N ARG A 30 -0.96 -10.51 -7.91
CA ARG A 30 -1.86 -9.37 -8.11
C ARG A 30 -3.19 -9.54 -7.39
N LEU A 31 -3.79 -10.74 -7.45
CA LEU A 31 -5.03 -11.06 -6.75
C LEU A 31 -4.86 -11.01 -5.23
N ASN A 32 -3.75 -11.53 -4.70
CA ASN A 32 -3.45 -11.49 -3.28
C ASN A 32 -3.27 -10.05 -2.77
N SER A 33 -2.64 -9.18 -3.54
CA SER A 33 -2.49 -7.77 -3.19
C SER A 33 -3.82 -7.03 -3.21
N ILE A 34 -4.69 -7.31 -4.19
CA ILE A 34 -6.04 -6.73 -4.21
C ILE A 34 -6.81 -7.08 -2.93
N LYS A 35 -6.67 -8.31 -2.42
CA LYS A 35 -7.30 -8.72 -1.15
C LYS A 35 -6.71 -7.98 0.06
N LYS A 36 -5.41 -7.67 0.04
CA LYS A 36 -4.72 -6.94 1.11
C LYS A 36 -4.98 -5.42 1.06
N LEU A 37 -5.41 -4.85 -0.07
CA LEU A 37 -5.69 -3.41 -0.23
C LEU A 37 -6.61 -2.87 0.87
N SER A 38 -7.67 -3.60 1.23
CA SER A 38 -8.61 -3.18 2.28
C SER A 38 -7.95 -3.04 3.65
N THR A 39 -7.04 -3.95 4.00
CA THR A 39 -6.28 -3.90 5.26
C THR A 39 -5.35 -2.70 5.30
N ILE A 40 -4.75 -2.35 4.17
CA ILE A 40 -3.83 -1.21 4.06
C ILE A 40 -4.58 0.10 4.05
N ALA A 41 -5.70 0.19 3.33
CA ALA A 41 -6.55 1.37 3.38
C ALA A 41 -6.99 1.69 4.82
N LEU A 42 -7.26 0.65 5.61
CA LEU A 42 -7.53 0.75 7.04
C LEU A 42 -6.32 1.24 7.84
N ALA A 43 -5.13 0.65 7.62
CA ALA A 43 -3.91 1.03 8.33
C ALA A 43 -3.40 2.43 7.97
N LEU A 44 -3.59 2.84 6.72
CA LEU A 44 -3.10 4.10 6.18
C LEU A 44 -4.02 5.29 6.47
N GLY A 45 -5.29 4.99 6.73
CA GLY A 45 -6.33 5.99 6.94
C GLY A 45 -6.84 6.61 5.64
N VAL A 46 -7.94 7.34 5.78
CA VAL A 46 -8.74 7.85 4.65
C VAL A 46 -8.00 8.90 3.81
N GLU A 47 -7.14 9.71 4.42
CA GLU A 47 -6.46 10.81 3.74
C GLU A 47 -5.44 10.32 2.72
N ARG A 48 -4.55 9.41 3.15
CA ARG A 48 -3.52 8.82 2.30
C ARG A 48 -4.11 7.81 1.32
N THR A 49 -5.13 7.05 1.72
CA THR A 49 -5.87 6.18 0.79
C THR A 49 -6.40 6.98 -0.40
N ARG A 50 -6.99 8.16 -0.16
CA ARG A 50 -7.53 9.01 -1.23
C ARG A 50 -6.45 9.66 -2.08
N SER A 51 -5.34 10.06 -1.47
CA SER A 51 -4.30 10.86 -2.14
C SER A 51 -3.22 10.01 -2.83
N GLU A 52 -3.03 8.76 -2.39
CA GLU A 52 -1.99 7.86 -2.89
C GLU A 52 -2.61 6.58 -3.50
N LEU A 53 -3.45 5.87 -2.74
CA LEU A 53 -3.95 4.55 -3.15
C LEU A 53 -4.93 4.64 -4.34
N ILE A 54 -5.89 5.58 -4.30
CA ILE A 54 -6.86 5.77 -5.39
C ILE A 54 -6.17 6.12 -6.72
N PRO A 55 -5.30 7.15 -6.81
CA PRO A 55 -4.59 7.44 -8.06
C PRO A 55 -3.72 6.27 -8.50
N PHE A 56 -3.05 5.56 -7.59
CA PHE A 56 -2.27 4.36 -7.94
C PHE A 56 -3.13 3.27 -8.62
N LEU A 57 -4.30 2.96 -8.06
CA LEU A 57 -5.21 1.98 -8.65
C LEU A 57 -5.79 2.44 -9.98
N THR A 58 -5.95 3.76 -10.16
CA THR A 58 -6.45 4.35 -11.41
C THR A 58 -5.40 4.29 -12.52
N ASP A 59 -4.11 4.44 -12.20
CA ASP A 59 -3.00 4.32 -13.17
C ASP A 59 -2.64 2.86 -13.50
N THR A 60 -2.99 1.90 -12.63
CA THR A 60 -2.63 0.48 -12.78
C THR A 60 -3.68 -0.32 -13.57
N ILE A 61 -4.86 0.26 -13.84
CA ILE A 61 -5.99 -0.36 -14.57
C ILE A 61 -6.19 0.32 -15.93
#